data_AF-A0A522X1Y6-F1
#
_entry.id   AF-A0A522X1Y6-F1
#
_cell.length_a   1.000
_cell.length_b   1.000
_cell.length_c   1.000
_cell.angle_alpha   90.00
_cell.angle_beta   90.00
_cell.angle_gamma   90.00
#
_symmetry.space_group_name_H-M   'P 1'
#
loop_
_entity.id
_entity.type
_entity.pdbx_description
1 polymer ?
#
loop_
_entity_poly.entity_id
_entity_poly.type
_entity_poly.pdbx_seq_one_letter_code
_entity_poly.pdbx_strand_id
1 'polypeptide(L)'
;MRQLTPEILLAAYAAGVFPMAESRHDDYLHWIDPEQRGILPLDRFHVSRSLAKTIRQNIFDVRVDSDFDAVIDGCAEAKTGRE
;
A
#
# COMPACT_ATOMS: atom_id res chain seq x y z
N MET A 1 1.06 23.75 0.59
CA MET A 1 0.78 22.41 0.04
C MET A 1 -0.09 22.54 -1.19
N ARG A 2 0.29 21.97 -2.33
CA ARG A 2 -0.62 21.80 -3.47
C ARG A 2 -1.71 20.84 -2.99
N GLN A 3 -2.97 21.27 -2.95
CA GLN A 3 -4.05 20.46 -2.40
C GLN A 3 -4.17 19.16 -3.22
N LEU A 4 -4.09 18.02 -2.56
CA LEU A 4 -4.33 16.72 -3.18
C LEU A 4 -5.85 16.56 -3.31
N THR A 5 -6.35 16.42 -4.55
CA THR A 5 -7.77 16.18 -4.81
C THR A 5 -7.97 14.78 -5.38
N PRO A 6 -9.16 14.17 -5.22
CA PRO A 6 -9.46 12.87 -5.81
C PRO A 6 -9.22 12.83 -7.32
N GLU A 7 -9.55 13.91 -8.04
CA GLU A 7 -9.39 13.99 -9.51
C GLU A 7 -7.91 13.94 -9.90
N ILE A 8 -7.05 14.67 -9.19
CA ILE A 8 -5.60 14.65 -9.41
C ILE A 8 -5.05 13.24 -9.13
N LEU A 9 -5.49 12.63 -8.04
CA LEU A 9 -5.02 11.30 -7.63
C LEU A 9 -5.39 10.24 -8.67
N LEU A 10 -6.65 10.21 -9.11
CA LEU A 10 -7.13 9.29 -10.14
C LEU A 10 -6.41 9.48 -11.47
N ALA A 11 -6.19 10.74 -11.89
CA ALA A 11 -5.46 11.04 -13.12
C ALA A 11 -3.99 10.58 -13.04
N ALA A 12 -3.33 10.79 -11.90
CA ALA A 12 -1.95 10.33 -11.70
C ALA A 12 -1.84 8.80 -11.75
N TYR A 13 -2.70 8.08 -11.01
CA TYR A 13 -2.68 6.61 -11.02
C TYR A 13 -2.95 6.03 -12.42
N ALA A 14 -3.87 6.63 -13.18
CA ALA A 14 -4.15 6.23 -14.56
C ALA A 14 -2.94 6.46 -15.49
N ALA A 15 -2.12 7.47 -15.21
CA ALA A 15 -0.86 7.74 -15.90
C ALA A 15 0.32 6.91 -15.38
N GLY A 16 0.11 6.04 -14.39
CA GLY A 16 1.18 5.23 -13.78
C GLY A 16 1.97 5.95 -12.68
N VAL A 17 1.59 7.18 -12.30
CA VAL A 17 2.27 8.02 -11.31
C VAL A 17 1.56 7.94 -9.96
N PHE A 18 2.30 7.96 -8.84
CA PHE A 18 1.72 7.96 -7.49
C PHE A 18 2.39 8.98 -6.57
N PRO A 19 1.66 9.57 -5.60
CA PRO A 19 2.25 10.49 -4.64
C PRO A 19 2.91 9.72 -3.49
N MET A 20 4.08 10.17 -3.05
CA MET A 20 4.78 9.63 -1.89
C MET A 20 5.60 10.73 -1.22
N ALA A 21 5.61 10.78 0.11
CA ALA A 21 6.52 11.61 0.88
C ALA A 21 7.88 10.92 1.04
N GLU A 22 8.98 11.66 1.16
CA GLU A 22 10.29 11.03 1.41
C GLU A 22 10.37 10.43 2.82
N SER A 23 9.68 11.03 3.79
CA SER A 23 9.58 10.51 5.15
C SER A 23 8.24 10.87 5.80
N ARG A 24 7.92 10.21 6.92
CA ARG A 24 6.74 10.52 7.75
C ARG A 24 6.69 11.94 8.32
N HIS A 25 7.82 12.65 8.37
CA HIS A 25 7.90 14.02 8.89
C HIS A 25 8.06 15.05 7.77
N ASP A 26 7.98 14.61 6.52
CA ASP A 26 8.10 15.49 5.37
C ASP A 26 6.77 16.22 5.12
N ASP A 27 6.85 17.54 5.00
CA ASP A 27 5.71 18.40 4.71
C ASP A 27 5.35 18.42 3.21
N TYR A 28 6.13 17.72 2.37
CA TYR A 28 5.99 17.69 0.93
C TYR A 28 5.66 16.29 0.39
N LEU A 29 4.85 16.28 -0.67
CA LEU A 29 4.57 15.08 -1.46
C LEU A 29 5.28 15.18 -2.80
N HIS A 30 5.88 14.08 -3.20
CA HIS A 30 6.56 13.91 -4.47
C HIS A 30 5.74 13.00 -5.38
N TRP A 31 5.65 13.34 -6.66
CA TRP A 31 5.05 12.48 -7.67
C TRP A 31 6.12 11.53 -8.22
N ILE A 32 5.90 10.23 -8.05
CA ILE A 32 6.87 9.19 -8.40
C ILE A 32 6.42 8.50 -9.69
N ASP A 33 7.31 8.52 -10.69
CA ASP A 33 7.18 7.82 -11.96
C ASP A 33 8.43 6.94 -12.17
N PRO A 34 8.41 5.68 -11.68
CA PRO A 34 9.60 4.84 -11.69
C PRO A 34 9.83 4.22 -13.07
N GLU A 35 11.05 4.36 -13.61
CA GLU A 35 11.47 3.70 -14.85
C GLU A 35 11.32 2.16 -14.77
N GLN A 36 11.63 1.59 -13.60
CA GLN A 36 11.38 0.19 -13.30
C GLN A 36 10.28 0.05 -12.25
N ARG A 37 9.12 -0.44 -12.69
CA ARG A 37 7.95 -0.62 -11.81
C ARG A 37 7.96 -2.00 -11.17
N GLY A 38 7.99 -2.04 -9.83
CA GLY A 38 7.71 -3.25 -9.08
C GLY A 38 6.26 -3.72 -9.32
N ILE A 39 6.09 -4.95 -9.79
CA ILE A 39 4.78 -5.60 -9.98
C ILE A 39 4.75 -6.95 -9.26
N LEU A 40 3.57 -7.39 -8.85
CA LEU A 40 3.35 -8.70 -8.24
C LEU A 40 2.36 -9.51 -9.09
N PRO A 41 2.85 -10.39 -9.99
CA PRO A 41 1.97 -11.26 -10.76
C PRO A 41 1.24 -12.24 -9.85
N LEU A 42 -0.09 -12.13 -9.78
CA LEU A 42 -0.91 -12.91 -8.84
C LEU A 42 -0.95 -14.41 -9.18
N ASP A 43 -0.80 -14.75 -10.46
CA ASP A 43 -0.70 -16.12 -10.98
C ASP A 43 0.62 -16.81 -10.63
N ARG A 44 1.64 -16.04 -10.22
CA ARG A 44 2.98 -16.54 -9.86
C ARG A 44 3.39 -16.20 -8.44
N PHE A 45 2.43 -15.82 -7.60
CA PHE A 45 2.70 -15.49 -6.20
C PHE A 45 3.29 -16.71 -5.46
N HIS A 46 4.45 -16.53 -4.83
CA HIS A 46 5.08 -17.59 -4.05
C HIS A 46 4.46 -17.69 -2.65
N VAL A 47 3.61 -18.69 -2.44
CA VAL A 47 3.11 -19.04 -1.11
C VAL A 47 4.12 -19.96 -0.42
N SER A 48 4.82 -19.45 0.59
CA SER A 48 5.75 -20.27 1.37
C SER A 48 5.01 -21.39 2.13
N ARG A 49 5.73 -22.47 2.45
CA ARG A 49 5.13 -23.62 3.18
C ARG A 49 4.55 -23.22 4.54
N SER A 50 5.20 -22.30 5.25
CA SER A 50 4.74 -21.79 6.55
C SER A 50 3.49 -20.94 6.39
N LEU A 51 3.45 -20.04 5.41
CA LEU A 51 2.26 -19.23 5.11
C LEU A 51 1.06 -20.12 4.74
N ALA A 52 1.27 -21.11 3.88
CA ALA A 52 0.22 -22.07 3.52
C ALA A 52 -0.31 -22.85 4.74
N LYS A 53 0.55 -23.16 5.72
CA LYS A 53 0.14 -23.79 6.98
C LYS A 53 -0.73 -22.83 7.81
N THR A 54 -0.32 -21.57 7.97
CA THR A 54 -1.08 -20.56 8.70
C THR A 54 -2.46 -20.32 8.09
N ILE A 55 -2.55 -20.20 6.76
CA ILE A 55 -3.83 -20.02 6.06
C ILE A 55 -4.78 -21.20 6.34
N ARG A 56 -4.28 -22.44 6.27
CA ARG A 56 -5.10 -23.64 6.54
C ARG A 56 -5.62 -23.74 7.98
N GLN A 57 -5.04 -23.01 8.93
CA GLN A 57 -5.55 -22.99 10.31
C GLN A 57 -6.85 -22.20 10.43
N ASN A 58 -7.19 -21.38 9.44
CA ASN A 58 -8.41 -20.56 9.40
C ASN A 58 -8.62 -19.71 10.67
N ILE A 59 -7.52 -19.18 11.21
CA ILE A 59 -7.49 -18.38 12.44
C ILE A 59 -7.72 -16.87 12.21
N PHE A 60 -7.76 -16.44 10.95
CA PHE A 60 -8.02 -15.06 10.56
C PHE A 60 -9.31 -15.00 9.75
N ASP A 61 -10.13 -13.99 10.03
CA ASP A 61 -11.25 -13.60 9.18
C ASP A 61 -10.77 -12.49 8.22
N VAL A 62 -10.98 -12.69 6.92
CA VAL A 62 -10.52 -11.76 5.87
C VAL A 62 -11.75 -11.10 5.26
N ARG A 63 -11.80 -9.77 5.34
CA ARG A 63 -12.90 -8.97 4.82
C ARG A 63 -12.40 -7.92 3.84
N VAL A 64 -13.29 -7.45 2.98
CA VAL A 64 -13.02 -6.44 1.96
C VAL A 64 -13.90 -5.22 2.27
N ASP A 65 -13.33 -4.01 2.17
CA ASP A 65 -14.01 -2.72 2.34
C ASP A 65 -14.90 -2.60 3.59
N SER A 66 -14.50 -3.27 4.68
CA SER A 66 -15.31 -3.33 5.91
C SER A 66 -14.98 -2.23 6.92
N ASP A 67 -13.77 -1.69 6.88
CA ASP A 67 -13.32 -0.58 7.73
C ASP A 67 -12.07 0.08 7.11
N PHE A 68 -12.29 1.00 6.16
CA PHE A 68 -11.19 1.62 5.41
C PHE A 68 -10.31 2.49 6.31
N ASP A 69 -10.93 3.30 7.17
CA ASP A 69 -10.22 4.24 8.04
C ASP A 69 -9.29 3.48 9.02
N ALA A 70 -9.78 2.42 9.67
CA ALA A 70 -8.94 1.63 10.58
C ALA A 70 -7.77 0.92 9.86
N VAL A 71 -7.97 0.49 8.60
CA VAL A 71 -6.90 -0.10 7.79
C VAL A 71 -5.82 0.94 7.46
N ILE A 72 -6.22 2.14 7.03
CA ILE A 72 -5.29 3.23 6.73
C ILE A 72 -4.52 3.66 7.99
N ASP A 73 -5.20 3.83 9.11
CA ASP A 73 -4.57 4.18 10.38
C ASP A 73 -3.54 3.12 10.82
N GLY A 74 -3.91 1.83 10.78
CA GLY A 74 -3.01 0.72 11.10
C GLY A 74 -1.83 0.55 10.12
N CYS A 75 -1.96 1.05 8.89
CA CYS A 75 -0.86 1.15 7.92
C CYS A 75 0.11 2.29 8.25
N ALA A 76 -0.39 3.40 8.81
CA ALA A 76 0.40 4.58 9.17
C ALA A 76 1.16 4.43 10.51
N GLU A 77 0.79 3.46 11.35
CA GLU A 77 1.46 3.18 12.62
C GLU A 77 2.94 2.82 12.46
N ALA A 78 3.79 3.38 13.33
CA ALA A 78 5.19 3.01 13.44
C ALA A 78 5.33 1.54 13.92
N LYS A 79 6.20 0.77 13.26
CA LYS A 79 6.50 -0.63 13.64
C LYS A 79 8.00 -0.85 13.63
N THR A 80 8.50 -1.70 14.53
CA THR A 80 9.92 -2.07 14.58
C THR A 80 10.41 -2.54 13.20
N GLY A 81 11.41 -1.86 12.63
CA GLY A 81 11.94 -2.15 11.30
C GLY A 81 11.27 -1.38 10.14
N ARG A 82 10.36 -0.45 10.43
CA ARG A 82 9.80 0.55 9.51
C ARG A 82 9.89 1.92 10.19
N GLU A 83 11.04 2.57 10.09
CA GLU A 83 11.28 3.93 10.61
C GLU A 83 10.91 5.01 9.59
#